data_AF-A0A7V9LX26-F1
#
_entry.id   AF-A0A7V9LX26-F1
#
_cell.length_a   1.000
_cell.length_b   1.000
_cell.length_c   1.000
_cell.angle_alpha   90.00
_cell.angle_beta   90.00
_cell.angle_gamma   90.00
#
_symmetry.space_group_name_H-M   'P 1'
#
loop_
_entity.id
_entity.type
_entity.pdbx_description
1 polymer ?
#
loop_
_entity_poly.entity_id
_entity_poly.type
_entity_poly.pdbx_seq_one_letter_code
_entity_poly.pdbx_strand_id
1 'polypeptide(L)'
;PAVTGRLLTRLREGAPQDQRLASLTDREREVLGLISDGLTNREIGERLFLAEKTVKNYVSGLLAKLGMQRRTQAAVYGADVRRN
;
A
#
# COMPACT_ATOMS: atom_id res chain seq x y z
N PRO A 1 0.59 -34.80 -16.77
CA PRO A 1 -0.16 -33.51 -16.83
C PRO A 1 -0.58 -33.05 -15.42
N ALA A 2 0.10 -32.06 -14.85
CA ALA A 2 -0.17 -31.53 -13.51
C ALA A 2 -0.29 -30.00 -13.57
N VAL A 3 -1.46 -29.51 -13.99
CA VAL A 3 -1.77 -28.07 -14.00
C VAL A 3 -2.74 -27.70 -12.86
N THR A 4 -3.39 -28.68 -12.24
CA THR A 4 -4.42 -28.45 -11.21
C THR A 4 -3.87 -28.01 -9.85
N GLY A 5 -2.67 -28.46 -9.47
CA GLY A 5 -2.11 -28.18 -8.13
C GLY A 5 -1.74 -26.72 -7.88
N ARG A 6 -1.32 -25.98 -8.92
CA ARG A 6 -0.88 -24.58 -8.78
C ARG A 6 -2.02 -23.56 -8.72
N LEU A 7 -3.24 -23.95 -9.13
CA LEU A 7 -4.41 -23.07 -9.08
C LEU A 7 -5.03 -23.01 -7.67
N LEU A 8 -5.06 -24.15 -6.96
CA LEU A 8 -5.69 -24.26 -5.64
C LEU A 8 -4.91 -23.54 -4.53
N THR A 9 -3.58 -23.43 -4.65
CA THR A 9 -2.75 -22.69 -3.67
C THR A 9 -3.05 -21.19 -3.68
N ARG A 10 -3.25 -20.57 -4.86
CA ARG A 10 -3.59 -19.13 -4.98
C ARG A 10 -4.98 -18.77 -4.46
N LEU A 11 -5.87 -19.74 -4.29
CA LEU A 11 -7.21 -19.51 -3.74
C LEU A 11 -7.23 -19.62 -2.20
N ARG A 12 -6.26 -20.33 -1.61
CA ARG A 12 -6.09 -20.43 -0.15
C ARG A 12 -5.18 -19.36 0.43
N GLU A 13 -4.20 -18.92 -0.35
CA GLU A 13 -3.33 -17.80 -0.06
C GLU A 13 -3.72 -16.68 -1.03
N GLY A 14 -4.55 -15.73 -0.58
CA GLY A 14 -4.93 -14.56 -1.40
C GLY A 14 -3.69 -13.96 -2.06
N ALA A 15 -3.86 -13.36 -3.25
CA ALA A 15 -2.73 -12.93 -4.07
C ALA A 15 -1.72 -12.14 -3.22
N PRO A 16 -0.40 -12.24 -3.46
CA PRO A 16 0.60 -11.58 -2.62
C PRO A 16 0.39 -10.06 -2.44
N GLN A 17 -0.36 -9.42 -3.35
CA GLN A 17 -0.81 -8.03 -3.23
C GLN A 17 -1.92 -7.86 -2.17
N ASP A 18 -2.91 -8.73 -2.15
CA ASP A 18 -4.01 -8.70 -1.17
C ASP A 18 -3.50 -8.85 0.25
N GLN A 19 -2.53 -9.74 0.49
CA GLN A 19 -1.94 -9.90 1.82
C GLN A 19 -1.16 -8.66 2.29
N ARG A 20 -0.42 -8.01 1.38
CA ARG A 20 0.31 -6.77 1.69
C ARG A 20 -0.64 -5.59 1.94
N LEU A 21 -1.75 -5.52 1.21
CA LEU A 21 -2.78 -4.50 1.46
C LEU A 21 -3.54 -4.77 2.75
N ALA A 22 -3.80 -6.03 3.06
CA ALA A 22 -4.49 -6.45 4.28
C ALA A 22 -3.66 -6.12 5.55
N SER A 23 -2.33 -6.09 5.46
CA SER A 23 -1.46 -5.74 6.60
C SER A 23 -1.46 -4.24 6.96
N LEU A 24 -1.95 -3.39 6.06
CA LEU A 24 -2.08 -1.96 6.30
C LEU A 24 -3.30 -1.65 7.16
N THR A 25 -3.16 -0.67 8.05
CA THR A 25 -4.29 -0.04 8.73
C THR A 25 -5.09 0.81 7.74
N ASP A 26 -6.32 1.16 8.10
CA ASP A 26 -7.17 2.00 7.23
C ASP A 26 -6.52 3.36 6.94
N ARG A 27 -5.85 3.95 7.93
CA ARG A 27 -5.15 5.23 7.75
C ARG A 27 -3.93 5.09 6.85
N GLU A 28 -3.19 3.98 6.94
CA GLU A 28 -2.07 3.71 6.02
C GLU A 28 -2.55 3.45 4.59
N ARG A 29 -3.71 2.78 4.41
CA ARG A 29 -4.34 2.60 3.10
C ARG A 29 -4.75 3.94 2.48
N GLU A 30 -5.35 4.82 3.26
CA GLU A 30 -5.71 6.16 2.83
C GLU A 30 -4.47 6.98 2.41
N VAL A 31 -3.41 6.97 3.24
CA VAL A 31 -2.13 7.62 2.92
C VAL A 31 -1.51 7.01 1.65
N LEU A 32 -1.52 5.69 1.48
CA LEU A 32 -1.02 5.01 0.27
C LEU A 32 -1.79 5.48 -0.99
N GLY A 33 -3.10 5.64 -0.89
CA GLY A 33 -3.94 6.17 -1.96
C GLY A 33 -3.46 7.55 -2.41
N LEU A 34 -3.29 8.47 -1.46
CA LEU A 34 -2.86 9.85 -1.74
C LEU A 34 -1.40 9.94 -2.22
N ILE A 35 -0.52 9.06 -1.75
CA ILE A 35 0.85 8.93 -2.29
C ILE A 35 0.80 8.56 -3.77
N SER A 36 -0.10 7.65 -4.13
CA SER A 36 -0.26 7.17 -5.50
C SER A 36 -0.91 8.21 -6.41
N ASP A 37 -1.61 9.20 -5.84
CA ASP A 37 -2.07 10.41 -6.53
C ASP A 37 -0.96 11.48 -6.65
N GLY A 38 0.24 11.21 -6.14
CA GLY A 38 1.40 12.10 -6.26
C GLY A 38 1.50 13.20 -5.21
N LEU A 39 0.60 13.26 -4.23
CA LEU A 39 0.64 14.27 -3.18
C LEU A 39 1.91 14.11 -2.34
N THR A 40 2.40 15.21 -1.77
CA THR A 40 3.48 15.28 -0.77
C THR A 40 2.97 15.01 0.64
N ASN A 41 3.87 14.79 1.61
CA ASN A 41 3.44 14.60 3.01
C ASN A 41 2.73 15.82 3.61
N ARG A 42 3.09 17.02 3.15
CA ARG A 42 2.46 18.27 3.59
C ARG A 42 1.03 18.34 3.07
N GLU A 43 0.83 18.12 1.78
CA GLU A 43 -0.51 18.12 1.15
C GLU A 43 -1.41 17.01 1.71
N ILE A 44 -0.86 15.82 1.97
CA ILE A 44 -1.58 14.75 2.66
C ILE A 44 -1.97 15.19 4.07
N GLY A 45 -1.08 15.87 4.80
CA GLY A 45 -1.36 16.40 6.13
C GLY A 45 -2.50 17.41 6.10
N GLU A 46 -2.46 18.35 5.16
CA GLU A 46 -3.52 19.34 4.94
C GLU A 46 -4.87 18.68 4.63
N ARG A 47 -4.89 17.68 3.73
CA ARG A 47 -6.12 16.96 3.35
C ARG A 47 -6.70 16.11 4.48
N LEU A 48 -5.84 15.52 5.29
CA LEU A 48 -6.23 14.60 6.36
C LEU A 48 -6.34 15.27 7.73
N PHE A 49 -6.14 16.59 7.81
CA PHE A 49 -6.07 17.38 9.05
C PHE A 49 -5.03 16.82 10.04
N LEU A 50 -3.84 16.49 9.54
CA LEU A 50 -2.72 15.95 10.29
C LEU A 50 -1.47 16.81 10.14
N ALA A 51 -0.61 16.81 11.15
CA ALA A 51 0.73 17.36 11.02
C ALA A 51 1.56 16.55 10.00
N GLU A 52 2.41 17.22 9.21
CA GLU A 52 3.28 16.59 8.23
C GLU A 52 4.15 15.47 8.84
N LYS A 53 4.63 15.66 10.07
CA LYS A 53 5.40 14.65 10.82
C LYS A 53 4.59 13.38 11.07
N THR A 54 3.29 13.51 11.35
CA THR A 54 2.40 12.35 11.54
C THR A 54 2.25 11.59 10.23
N VAL A 55 2.12 12.29 9.10
CA VAL A 55 2.10 11.65 7.78
C VAL A 55 3.43 10.93 7.50
N LYS A 56 4.58 11.55 7.79
CA LYS A 56 5.90 10.89 7.68
C LYS A 56 5.94 9.57 8.45
N ASN A 57 5.37 9.52 9.66
CA ASN A 57 5.30 8.29 10.45
C ASN A 57 4.43 7.22 9.76
N TYR A 58 3.27 7.59 9.22
CA TYR A 58 2.45 6.66 8.43
C TYR A 58 3.19 6.17 7.19
N VAL A 59 3.91 7.03 6.47
CA VAL A 59 4.72 6.63 5.31
C VAL A 59 5.81 5.64 5.71
N SER A 60 6.54 5.88 6.80
CA SER A 60 7.54 4.93 7.28
C SER A 60 6.91 3.59 7.67
N GLY A 61 5.78 3.61 8.38
CA GLY A 61 5.05 2.41 8.80
C GLY A 61 4.54 1.59 7.63
N LEU A 62 3.87 2.22 6.66
CA LEU A 62 3.35 1.53 5.48
C LEU A 62 4.47 0.99 4.59
N LEU A 63 5.59 1.72 4.43
CA LEU A 63 6.74 1.22 3.66
C LEU A 63 7.33 -0.04 4.31
N ALA A 64 7.50 -0.04 5.63
CA ALA A 64 7.96 -1.21 6.37
C ALA A 64 7.01 -2.41 6.19
N LYS A 65 5.69 -2.20 6.31
CA LYS A 65 4.67 -3.26 6.15
C LYS A 65 4.58 -3.81 4.73
N LEU A 66 4.82 -2.97 3.72
CA LEU A 66 4.84 -3.38 2.32
C LEU A 66 6.20 -3.98 1.88
N GLY A 67 7.21 -3.95 2.75
CA GLY A 67 8.58 -4.37 2.42
C GLY A 67 9.27 -3.43 1.42
N MET A 68 8.92 -2.15 1.44
CA MET A 68 9.42 -1.13 0.52
C MET A 68 10.36 -0.15 1.23
N GLN A 69 11.28 0.43 0.48
CA GLN A 69 12.23 1.41 1.02
C GLN A 69 11.96 2.82 0.53
N ARG A 70 11.28 2.97 -0.62
CA ARG A 70 11.11 4.26 -1.29
C ARG A 70 9.65 4.59 -1.51
N ARG A 71 9.30 5.86 -1.30
CA ARG A 71 7.96 6.42 -1.60
C ARG A 71 7.52 6.11 -3.04
N THR A 72 8.43 6.18 -4.01
CA THR A 72 8.12 5.92 -5.41
C THR A 72 7.66 4.48 -5.64
N GLN A 73 8.20 3.51 -4.91
CA GLN A 73 7.72 2.12 -4.96
C GLN A 73 6.27 2.03 -4.47
N ALA A 74 5.95 2.71 -3.35
CA ALA A 74 4.59 2.75 -2.82
C ALA A 74 3.60 3.46 -3.76
N ALA A 75 4.02 4.54 -4.41
CA ALA A 75 3.19 5.26 -5.40
C ALA A 75 2.82 4.38 -6.60
N VAL A 76 3.81 3.68 -7.17
CA VAL A 76 3.57 2.74 -8.27
C VAL A 76 2.69 1.59 -7.81
N TYR A 77 2.95 1.04 -6.63
CA TYR A 77 2.17 -0.06 -6.07
C TYR A 77 0.70 0.31 -5.85
N GLY A 78 0.40 1.43 -5.19
CA GLY A 78 -0.98 1.82 -4.96
C GLY A 78 -1.72 2.25 -6.23
N ALA A 79 -1.00 2.69 -7.27
CA ALA A 79 -1.58 2.91 -8.59
C ALA A 79 -1.92 1.60 -9.33
N ASP A 80 -1.09 0.55 -9.17
CA ASP A 80 -1.33 -0.78 -9.73
C ASP A 80 -2.53 -1.48 -9.06
N VAL A 81 -2.58 -1.43 -7.72
CA VAL A 81 -3.67 -2.01 -6.92
C VAL A 81 -5.03 -1.43 -7.29
N ARG A 82 -5.11 -0.14 -7.64
CA ARG A 82 -6.37 0.50 -8.05
C ARG A 82 -6.86 0.09 -9.44
N ARG A 83 -6.01 -0.55 -10.25
CA ARG A 83 -6.33 -0.96 -11.63
C ARG A 83 -6.82 -2.41 -11.73
N ASN A 84 -6.59 -3.23 -10.71
CA ASN A 84 -7.08 -4.61 -10.58
C ASN A 84 -8.41 -4.65 -9.83
#